data_AF-A0A5F2B0K6-F1
#
_entry.id   AF-A0A5F2B0K6-F1
#
_cell.length_a   1.000
_cell.length_b   1.000
_cell.length_c   1.000
_cell.angle_alpha   90.00
_cell.angle_beta   90.00
_cell.angle_gamma   90.00
#
_symmetry.space_group_name_H-M   'P 1'
#
loop_
_entity.id
_entity.type
_entity.pdbx_description
1 polymer ?
#
loop_
_entity_poly.entity_id
_entity_poly.type
_entity_poly.pdbx_seq_one_letter_code
_entity_poly.pdbx_strand_id
1 'polypeptide(L)'
;MSQFYVLRNNDTLQRLSARYYGKWELWRLILDKNPQIDDWTNLEPGILIEIPDPLTENRFHTISNGETYESISVLHYGTEHFSGKIRENNSNIQPYENVGSTLYIEALVSKTELANAKKRMAV
;
A
#
# COMPACT_ATOMS: atom_id res chain seq x y z
N MET A 1 -4.77 0.48 -12.11
CA MET A 1 -5.26 -0.81 -12.60
C MET A 1 -4.43 -1.90 -11.93
N SER A 2 -5.04 -2.66 -11.03
CA SER A 2 -4.37 -3.79 -10.38
C SER A 2 -3.98 -4.86 -11.40
N GLN A 3 -2.89 -5.57 -11.14
CA GLN A 3 -2.43 -6.70 -11.94
C GLN A 3 -2.71 -8.01 -11.21
N PHE A 4 -2.99 -9.10 -11.91
CA PHE A 4 -3.15 -10.42 -11.28
C PHE A 4 -1.90 -11.29 -11.47
N TYR A 5 -1.57 -12.08 -10.46
CA TYR A 5 -0.42 -12.98 -10.46
C TYR A 5 -0.80 -14.34 -9.86
N VAL A 6 -0.32 -15.42 -10.47
CA VAL A 6 -0.50 -16.78 -9.93
C VAL A 6 0.71 -17.12 -9.07
N LEU A 7 0.47 -17.38 -7.78
CA LEU A 7 1.50 -17.73 -6.81
C LEU A 7 2.30 -18.95 -7.26
N ARG A 8 3.62 -18.90 -7.09
CA ARG A 8 4.54 -20.00 -7.37
C ARG A 8 5.17 -20.51 -6.08
N ASN A 9 5.76 -21.71 -6.17
CA ASN A 9 6.50 -22.28 -5.04
C ASN A 9 7.58 -21.31 -4.54
N ASN A 10 7.61 -21.10 -3.23
CA ASN A 10 8.53 -20.20 -2.50
C ASN A 10 8.31 -18.70 -2.77
N ASP A 11 7.21 -18.29 -3.39
CA ASP A 11 6.84 -16.87 -3.39
C ASP A 11 6.50 -16.43 -1.96
N THR A 12 6.83 -15.17 -1.66
CA THR A 12 6.39 -14.50 -0.43
C THR A 12 5.84 -13.14 -0.81
N LEU A 13 4.91 -12.61 0.00
CA LEU A 13 4.34 -11.29 -0.27
C LEU A 13 5.42 -10.19 -0.28
N GLN A 14 6.45 -10.32 0.55
CA GLN A 14 7.60 -9.40 0.56
C GLN A 14 8.38 -9.46 -0.75
N ARG A 15 8.64 -10.67 -1.29
CA ARG A 15 9.34 -10.83 -2.57
C ARG A 15 8.52 -10.31 -3.74
N LEU A 16 7.21 -10.54 -3.73
CA LEU A 16 6.30 -10.00 -4.73
C LEU A 16 6.23 -8.47 -4.64
N SER A 17 6.10 -7.92 -3.45
CA SER A 17 6.16 -6.47 -3.23
C SER A 17 7.46 -5.85 -3.74
N ALA A 18 8.61 -6.47 -3.43
CA ALA A 18 9.91 -6.04 -3.95
C ALA A 18 9.98 -6.11 -5.47
N ARG A 19 9.42 -7.18 -6.06
CA ARG A 19 9.40 -7.40 -7.51
C ARG A 19 8.52 -6.39 -8.25
N TYR A 20 7.31 -6.15 -7.76
CA TYR A 20 6.31 -5.33 -8.42
C TYR A 20 6.44 -3.84 -8.10
N TYR A 21 6.83 -3.49 -6.87
CA TYR A 21 6.90 -2.10 -6.41
C TYR A 21 8.33 -1.61 -6.18
N GLY A 22 9.33 -2.49 -6.21
CA GLY A 22 10.71 -2.14 -5.84
C GLY A 22 10.94 -2.01 -4.33
N LYS A 23 9.89 -2.17 -3.51
CA LYS A 23 9.93 -2.05 -2.05
C LYS A 23 9.25 -3.26 -1.42
N TRP A 24 9.98 -4.01 -0.59
CA TRP A 24 9.45 -5.22 0.04
C TRP A 24 8.45 -4.90 1.16
N GLU A 25 8.55 -3.72 1.79
CA GLU A 25 7.74 -3.27 2.93
C GLU A 25 6.26 -3.05 2.59
N LEU A 26 5.94 -2.89 1.29
CA LEU A 26 4.58 -2.64 0.81
C LEU A 26 3.75 -3.92 0.67
N TRP A 27 4.25 -5.06 1.15
CA TRP A 27 3.58 -6.36 1.03
C TRP A 27 2.18 -6.40 1.67
N ARG A 28 1.95 -5.58 2.70
CA ARG A 28 0.64 -5.43 3.35
C ARG A 28 -0.44 -4.90 2.39
N LEU A 29 -0.04 -4.09 1.41
CA LEU A 29 -0.93 -3.65 0.34
C LEU A 29 -1.46 -4.84 -0.48
N ILE A 30 -0.61 -5.84 -0.74
CA ILE A 30 -1.00 -7.05 -1.44
C ILE A 30 -1.90 -7.90 -0.53
N LEU A 31 -1.50 -8.12 0.74
CA LEU A 31 -2.28 -8.95 1.66
C LEU A 31 -3.73 -8.44 1.81
N ASP A 32 -3.93 -7.16 2.07
CA ASP A 32 -5.26 -6.61 2.36
C ASP A 32 -6.18 -6.60 1.13
N LYS A 33 -5.63 -6.72 -0.09
CA LYS A 33 -6.40 -6.91 -1.33
C LYS A 33 -6.69 -8.37 -1.63
N ASN A 34 -6.09 -9.30 -0.88
CA ASN A 34 -6.26 -10.73 -1.08
C ASN A 34 -6.74 -11.40 0.20
N PRO A 35 -8.01 -11.17 0.61
CA PRO A 35 -8.58 -11.76 1.81
C PRO A 35 -8.67 -13.29 1.77
N GLN A 36 -8.46 -13.92 0.60
CA GLN A 36 -8.36 -15.36 0.44
C GLN A 36 -7.03 -15.95 0.94
N ILE A 37 -6.04 -15.12 1.29
CA ILE A 37 -4.79 -15.57 1.90
C ILE A 37 -5.01 -15.64 3.41
N ASP A 38 -5.24 -16.84 3.93
CA ASP A 38 -5.42 -17.06 5.37
C ASP A 38 -4.08 -16.97 6.14
N ASP A 39 -3.01 -17.50 5.56
CA ASP A 39 -1.66 -17.48 6.13
C ASP A 39 -0.65 -16.87 5.16
N TRP A 40 -0.26 -15.62 5.44
CA TRP A 40 0.73 -14.90 4.63
C TRP A 40 2.16 -15.47 4.76
N THR A 41 2.44 -16.28 5.79
CA THR A 41 3.75 -16.92 6.00
C THR A 41 3.91 -18.19 5.18
N ASN A 42 2.79 -18.84 4.83
CA ASN A 42 2.77 -20.07 4.05
C ASN A 42 1.79 -19.94 2.87
N LEU A 43 2.26 -19.31 1.79
CA LEU A 43 1.46 -19.06 0.60
C LEU A 43 1.27 -20.35 -0.22
N GLU A 44 0.02 -20.70 -0.48
CA GLU A 44 -0.31 -21.82 -1.35
C GLU A 44 -0.03 -21.48 -2.83
N PRO A 45 0.78 -22.28 -3.53
CA PRO A 45 1.07 -22.07 -4.95
C PRO A 45 -0.18 -22.36 -5.80
N GLY A 46 -0.31 -21.67 -6.94
CA GLY A 46 -1.41 -21.84 -7.89
C GLY A 46 -2.62 -20.92 -7.63
N ILE A 47 -2.65 -20.23 -6.49
CA ILE A 47 -3.71 -19.24 -6.20
C ILE A 47 -3.46 -17.97 -7.00
N LEU A 48 -4.52 -17.44 -7.62
CA LEU A 48 -4.53 -16.13 -8.26
C LEU A 48 -4.69 -15.04 -7.20
N ILE A 49 -3.76 -14.09 -7.18
CA ILE A 49 -3.78 -12.94 -6.26
C ILE A 49 -3.75 -11.63 -7.04
N GLU A 50 -4.34 -10.59 -6.45
CA GLU A 50 -4.30 -9.21 -6.91
C GLU A 50 -3.04 -8.49 -6.41
N ILE A 51 -2.35 -7.83 -7.32
CA ILE A 51 -1.24 -6.92 -7.06
C ILE A 51 -1.76 -5.49 -7.34
N PRO A 52 -2.24 -4.77 -6.33
CA PRO A 52 -2.79 -3.42 -6.50
C PRO A 52 -1.73 -2.39 -6.91
N ASP A 53 -2.13 -1.34 -7.63
CA ASP A 53 -1.23 -0.21 -7.85
C ASP A 53 -1.06 0.60 -6.56
N PRO A 54 0.17 0.83 -6.08
CA PRO A 54 0.42 1.66 -4.90
C PRO A 54 0.21 3.15 -5.23
N LEU A 55 0.01 3.97 -4.19
CA LEU A 55 -0.06 5.43 -4.37
C LEU A 55 1.29 5.96 -4.86
N THR A 56 1.30 6.58 -6.05
CA THR A 56 2.55 7.03 -6.70
C THR A 56 2.86 8.51 -6.61
N GLU A 57 1.93 9.30 -6.10
CA GLU A 57 2.05 10.76 -6.03
C GLU A 57 1.59 11.24 -4.67
N ASN A 58 2.28 12.26 -4.15
CA ASN A 58 1.89 12.91 -2.92
C ASN A 58 0.56 13.63 -3.13
N ARG A 59 -0.26 13.66 -2.08
CA ARG A 59 -1.58 14.29 -2.08
C ARG A 59 -1.80 15.04 -0.79
N PHE A 60 -2.76 15.95 -0.83
CA PHE A 60 -3.26 16.63 0.34
C PHE A 60 -4.69 16.17 0.60
N HIS A 61 -4.99 15.81 1.84
CA HIS A 61 -6.31 15.35 2.28
C HIS A 61 -6.87 16.30 3.32
N THR A 62 -8.07 16.83 3.11
CA THR A 62 -8.75 17.66 4.11
C THR A 62 -9.53 16.78 5.08
N ILE A 63 -9.23 16.92 6.37
CA ILE A 63 -9.83 16.10 7.42
C ILE A 63 -11.32 16.40 7.54
N SER A 64 -12.13 15.35 7.43
CA SER A 64 -13.57 15.37 7.66
C SER A 64 -13.89 14.95 9.11
N ASN A 65 -15.10 15.29 9.56
CA ASN A 65 -15.52 14.99 10.93
C ASN A 65 -15.53 13.47 11.19
N GLY A 66 -14.86 13.04 12.24
CA GLY A 66 -14.77 11.63 12.65
C GLY A 66 -13.74 10.78 11.88
N GLU A 67 -12.94 11.37 10.98
CA GLU A 67 -11.84 10.64 10.34
C GLU A 67 -10.69 10.38 11.30
N THR A 68 -10.06 9.21 11.15
CA THR A 68 -8.85 8.81 11.86
C THR A 68 -7.71 8.59 10.87
N TYR A 69 -6.47 8.43 11.36
CA TYR A 69 -5.36 8.12 10.48
C TYR A 69 -5.54 6.79 9.74
N GLU A 70 -6.17 5.81 10.40
CA GLU A 70 -6.49 4.51 9.84
C GLU A 70 -7.51 4.66 8.70
N SER A 71 -8.61 5.40 8.91
CA SER A 71 -9.61 5.59 7.85
C SER A 71 -9.04 6.34 6.65
N ILE A 72 -8.21 7.36 6.88
CA ILE A 72 -7.53 8.13 5.83
C ILE A 72 -6.50 7.25 5.10
N SER A 73 -5.79 6.38 5.82
CA SER A 73 -4.87 5.41 5.23
C SER A 73 -5.61 4.43 4.32
N VAL A 74 -6.74 3.89 4.77
CA VAL A 74 -7.59 3.01 3.94
C VAL A 74 -8.09 3.76 2.70
N LEU A 75 -8.51 5.02 2.85
CA LEU A 75 -8.99 5.84 1.73
C LEU A 75 -7.93 6.04 0.65
N HIS A 76 -6.69 6.39 1.03
CA HIS A 76 -5.65 6.76 0.06
C HIS A 76 -4.77 5.60 -0.39
N TYR A 77 -4.45 4.68 0.52
CA TYR A 77 -3.57 3.55 0.24
C TYR A 77 -4.33 2.24 0.08
N GLY A 78 -5.61 2.15 0.48
CA GLY A 78 -6.37 0.91 0.43
C GLY A 78 -6.10 -0.04 1.60
N THR A 79 -5.34 0.39 2.60
CA THR A 79 -4.99 -0.36 3.83
C THR A 79 -4.79 0.60 4.99
N GLU A 80 -5.12 0.19 6.21
CA GLU A 80 -4.87 0.96 7.43
C GLU A 80 -3.40 0.95 7.88
N HIS A 81 -2.60 0.02 7.36
CA HIS A 81 -1.24 -0.23 7.84
C HIS A 81 -0.24 0.91 7.58
N PHE A 82 -0.60 1.88 6.75
CA PHE A 82 0.22 3.07 6.48
C PHE A 82 -0.26 4.30 7.27
N SER A 83 -1.18 4.16 8.23
CA SER A 83 -1.63 5.23 9.13
C SER A 83 -0.47 5.84 9.93
N GLY A 84 0.47 4.99 10.39
CA GLY A 84 1.69 5.43 11.07
C GLY A 84 2.52 6.39 10.22
N LYS A 85 2.65 6.10 8.92
CA LYS A 85 3.38 6.97 7.98
C LYS A 85 2.69 8.32 7.78
N ILE A 86 1.35 8.34 7.72
CA ILE A 86 0.59 9.61 7.68
C ILE A 86 0.84 10.39 8.98
N ARG A 87 0.75 9.74 10.13
CA ARG A 87 0.97 10.39 11.43
C ARG A 87 2.38 10.95 11.57
N GLU A 88 3.40 10.22 11.15
CA GLU A 88 4.81 10.67 11.21
C GLU A 88 5.02 11.93 10.36
N ASN A 89 4.45 11.96 9.16
CA ASN A 89 4.55 13.11 8.25
C ASN A 89 3.71 14.32 8.69
N ASN A 90 2.74 14.10 9.58
CA ASN A 90 1.79 15.13 10.05
C ASN A 90 1.77 15.18 11.58
N SER A 91 2.92 14.99 12.22
CA SER A 91 3.06 14.77 13.67
C SER A 91 2.46 15.87 14.56
N ASN A 92 2.12 17.02 14.00
CA ASN A 92 1.52 18.17 14.68
C ASN A 92 -0.01 18.26 14.55
N ILE A 93 -0.67 17.35 13.83
CA ILE A 93 -2.11 17.46 13.50
C ILE A 93 -2.81 16.19 13.96
N GLN A 94 -3.64 16.25 15.00
CA GLN A 94 -4.53 15.13 15.34
C GLN A 94 -5.85 15.24 14.56
N PRO A 95 -6.23 14.23 13.72
CA PRO A 95 -7.38 14.34 12.83
C PRO A 95 -8.68 14.73 13.54
N TYR A 96 -9.01 14.06 14.65
CA TYR A 96 -10.25 14.30 15.39
C TYR A 96 -10.33 15.69 16.07
N GLU A 97 -9.19 16.35 16.30
CA GLU A 97 -9.14 17.70 16.89
C GLU A 97 -9.07 18.80 15.82
N ASN A 98 -8.75 18.44 14.58
CA ASN A 98 -8.36 19.39 13.53
C ASN A 98 -9.18 19.18 12.25
N VAL A 99 -10.50 19.01 12.40
CA VAL A 99 -11.43 18.92 11.27
C VAL A 99 -11.30 20.16 10.38
N GLY A 100 -11.19 19.96 9.06
CA GLY A 100 -10.95 21.01 8.07
C GLY A 100 -9.46 21.31 7.81
N SER A 101 -8.55 20.83 8.66
CA SER A 101 -7.10 20.92 8.39
C SER A 101 -6.68 19.94 7.30
N THR A 102 -5.54 20.24 6.67
CA THR A 102 -5.01 19.44 5.56
C THR A 102 -3.86 18.56 6.03
N LEU A 103 -3.94 17.26 5.76
CA LEU A 103 -2.87 16.29 5.94
C LEU A 103 -2.11 16.07 4.63
N TYR A 104 -0.80 15.96 4.75
CA TYR A 104 0.09 15.53 3.68
C TYR A 104 0.14 13.99 3.62
N ILE A 105 -0.31 13.44 2.51
CA ILE A 105 -0.30 12.01 2.21
C ILE A 105 0.84 11.73 1.24
N GLU A 106 1.89 11.07 1.71
CA GLU A 106 3.08 10.79 0.92
C GLU A 106 2.87 9.57 0.00
N ALA A 107 3.41 9.61 -1.21
CA ALA A 107 3.46 8.43 -2.07
C ALA A 107 4.18 7.25 -1.38
N LEU A 108 3.69 6.04 -1.62
CA LEU A 108 4.38 4.82 -1.16
C LEU A 108 5.61 4.52 -2.02
N VAL A 109 5.52 4.82 -3.32
CA VAL A 109 6.57 4.61 -4.31
C VAL A 109 6.41 5.60 -5.45
N SER A 110 7.47 6.24 -5.94
CA SER A 110 7.33 7.16 -7.08
C SER A 110 6.96 6.44 -8.38
N LYS A 111 6.35 7.16 -9.33
CA LYS A 111 6.08 6.65 -10.69
C LYS A 111 7.35 6.07 -11.35
N THR A 112 8.49 6.72 -11.14
CA THR A 112 9.78 6.29 -11.69
C THR A 112 10.27 4.99 -11.07
N GLU A 113 10.19 4.84 -9.75
CA GLU A 113 10.55 3.60 -9.05
C GLU A 113 9.65 2.45 -9.50
N LEU A 114 8.33 2.68 -9.57
CA LEU A 114 7.37 1.68 -10.02
C LEU A 114 7.62 1.27 -11.48
N ALA A 115 7.91 2.23 -12.36
CA ALA A 115 8.27 1.94 -13.75
C ALA A 115 9.57 1.14 -13.87
N ASN A 116 10.57 1.43 -13.04
CA ASN A 116 11.83 0.69 -13.01
C ASN A 116 11.64 -0.75 -12.50
N ALA A 117 10.80 -0.96 -11.49
CA ALA A 117 10.44 -2.30 -11.02
C ALA A 117 9.77 -3.11 -12.13
N LYS A 118 8.76 -2.54 -12.81
CA LYS A 118 8.08 -3.17 -13.95
C LYS A 118 9.05 -3.51 -15.10
N LYS A 119 10.02 -2.64 -15.41
CA LYS A 119 11.07 -2.91 -16.41
C LYS A 119 11.95 -4.09 -16.03
N ARG A 120 12.37 -4.22 -14.77
CA ARG A 120 13.20 -5.34 -14.29
C ARG A 120 12.49 -6.69 -14.39
N MET A 121 11.16 -6.71 -14.40
CA MET A 121 10.39 -7.94 -14.58
C MET A 121 10.30 -8.41 -16.04
N ALA A 122 10.52 -7.51 -16.99
CA ALA A 122 10.38 -7.77 -18.43
C ALA A 122 11.67 -8.24 -19.10
N VAL A 123 12.78 -8.28 -18.37
CA VAL A 123 14.10 -8.76 -18.81
C VAL A 123 14.35 -10.14 -18.20
#